data_AF-A0A8J7GQQ2-F1
#
_entry.id   AF-A0A8J7GQQ2-F1
#
_cell.length_a   1.000
_cell.length_b   1.000
_cell.length_c   1.000
_cell.angle_alpha   90.00
_cell.angle_beta   90.00
_cell.angle_gamma   90.00
#
_symmetry.space_group_name_H-M   'P 1'
#
loop_
_entity.id
_entity.type
_entity.pdbx_description
1 polymer ?
#
loop_
_entity_poly.entity_id
_entity_poly.type
_entity_poly.pdbx_seq_one_letter_code
_entity_poly.pdbx_strand_id
1 'polypeptide(L)'
;MSSLFEKSQLTKILISSLPTTTATMDAATFLDLTCTIKEAQFTGGQKQDIDVTTLCSTEQENINGLPAQSEISLSGNFYKNPAQDALRDAYDNDTSYAFQVIFPS
;
A
#
# COMPACT_ATOMS: atom_id res chain seq x y z
N MET A 1 -6.31 -29.40 12.86
CA MET A 1 -5.58 -28.19 12.44
C MET A 1 -6.42 -26.99 12.83
N SER A 2 -6.16 -26.40 14.01
CA SER A 2 -6.73 -25.11 14.40
C SER A 2 -5.97 -24.00 13.69
N SER A 3 -6.66 -22.93 13.29
CA SER A 3 -6.07 -21.79 12.58
C SER A 3 -4.82 -21.26 13.29
N LEU A 4 -3.74 -21.06 12.54
CA LEU A 4 -2.40 -20.66 13.00
C LEU A 4 -2.26 -19.16 13.34
N PHE A 5 -3.32 -18.34 13.22
CA PHE A 5 -3.20 -16.87 13.29
C PHE A 5 -4.15 -16.23 14.31
N GLU A 6 -3.60 -16.03 15.50
CA GLU A 6 -4.11 -15.13 16.55
C GLU A 6 -3.45 -13.73 16.47
N LYS A 7 -2.75 -13.42 15.35
CA LYS A 7 -1.82 -12.28 15.19
C LYS A 7 -2.39 -11.02 14.53
N SER A 8 -3.69 -10.91 14.24
CA SER A 8 -4.26 -9.63 13.76
C SER A 8 -4.58 -8.64 14.89
N GLN A 9 -4.66 -9.13 16.14
CA GLN A 9 -4.81 -8.25 17.30
C GLN A 9 -3.60 -7.33 17.37
N LEU A 10 -3.84 -6.01 17.32
CA LEU A 10 -2.86 -4.91 17.35
C LEU A 10 -2.23 -4.47 16.01
N THR A 11 -2.60 -5.06 14.86
CA THR A 11 -2.18 -4.47 13.57
C THR A 11 -2.80 -3.08 13.43
N LYS A 12 -1.96 -2.05 13.23
CA LYS A 12 -2.42 -0.68 13.03
C LYS A 12 -2.31 -0.24 11.59
N ILE A 13 -3.39 0.33 11.06
CA ILE A 13 -3.42 0.94 9.74
C ILE A 13 -3.69 2.42 9.97
N LEU A 14 -2.80 3.27 9.45
CA LEU A 14 -2.89 4.71 9.61
C LEU A 14 -2.77 5.41 8.25
N ILE A 15 -3.36 6.59 8.15
CA ILE A 15 -3.27 7.49 6.99
C ILE A 15 -2.72 8.84 7.43
N SER A 16 -1.93 9.51 6.62
CA SER A 16 -1.52 10.90 6.89
C SER A 16 -2.73 11.83 6.96
N SER A 17 -2.68 12.87 7.80
CA SER A 17 -3.78 13.85 7.88
C SER A 17 -3.78 14.85 6.72
N LEU A 18 -2.67 14.96 5.98
CA LEU A 18 -2.48 15.87 4.87
C LEU A 18 -1.82 15.15 3.68
N PRO A 19 -1.90 15.71 2.46
CA PRO A 19 -1.17 15.21 1.31
C PRO A 19 0.33 15.17 1.59
N THR A 20 0.96 14.05 1.21
CA THR A 20 2.34 13.73 1.60
C THR A 20 3.11 13.14 0.43
N THR A 21 4.40 13.42 0.33
CA THR A 21 5.32 12.82 -0.64
C THR A 21 6.33 11.92 0.06
N THR A 22 7.13 11.18 -0.71
CA THR A 22 8.19 10.32 -0.15
C THR A 22 9.17 11.06 0.76
N ALA A 23 9.39 12.36 0.52
CA ALA A 23 10.30 13.19 1.32
C ALA A 23 9.65 13.74 2.61
N THR A 24 8.32 13.86 2.66
CA THR A 24 7.60 14.45 3.80
C THR A 24 6.91 13.41 4.69
N MET A 25 6.96 12.14 4.30
CA MET A 25 6.31 11.02 4.99
C MET A 25 6.74 10.89 6.46
N ASP A 26 8.03 11.02 6.75
CA ASP A 26 8.55 10.78 8.11
C ASP A 26 8.11 11.86 9.13
N ALA A 27 7.76 13.06 8.65
CA ALA A 27 7.30 14.17 9.47
C ALA A 27 5.76 14.29 9.49
N ALA A 28 5.05 13.42 8.76
CA ALA A 28 3.60 13.50 8.64
C ALA A 28 2.90 13.06 9.92
N THR A 29 1.78 13.71 10.23
CA THR A 29 0.87 13.30 11.31
C THR A 29 -0.08 12.22 10.82
N PHE A 30 -0.07 11.07 11.48
CA PHE A 30 -0.87 9.91 11.10
C PHE A 30 -2.15 9.78 11.93
N LEU A 31 -3.26 9.48 11.25
CA LEU A 31 -4.60 9.26 11.78
C LEU A 31 -4.93 7.76 11.74
N ASP A 32 -5.61 7.27 12.78
CA ASP A 32 -5.86 5.83 12.95
C ASP A 32 -7.11 5.34 12.18
N LEU A 33 -6.94 4.31 11.36
CA LEU A 33 -8.00 3.63 10.61
C LEU A 33 -8.37 2.24 11.17
N THR A 34 -7.69 1.77 12.22
CA THR A 34 -7.85 0.41 12.77
C THR A 34 -9.27 0.01 13.12
N CYS A 35 -10.05 0.90 13.73
CA CYS A 35 -11.42 0.58 14.13
C CYS A 35 -12.37 0.45 12.93
N THR A 36 -11.90 0.75 11.72
CA THR A 36 -12.74 0.80 10.52
C THR A 36 -12.32 -0.20 9.45
N ILE A 37 -11.03 -0.54 9.36
CA ILE A 37 -10.50 -1.49 8.38
C ILE A 37 -10.52 -2.91 8.94
N LYS A 38 -11.01 -3.86 8.15
CA LYS A 38 -11.10 -5.28 8.48
C LYS A 38 -9.95 -6.08 7.88
N GLU A 39 -9.54 -5.71 6.67
CA GLU A 39 -8.51 -6.44 5.93
C GLU A 39 -7.68 -5.45 5.10
N ALA A 40 -6.37 -5.70 5.06
CA ALA A 40 -5.44 -5.03 4.18
C ALA A 40 -4.70 -6.06 3.34
N GLN A 41 -4.78 -5.92 2.02
CA GLN A 41 -4.04 -6.73 1.06
C GLN A 41 -3.04 -5.82 0.34
N PHE A 42 -1.80 -6.25 0.27
CA PHE A 42 -0.75 -5.56 -0.45
C PHE A 42 -0.21 -6.45 -1.56
N THR A 43 -0.27 -5.95 -2.79
CA THR A 43 0.33 -6.59 -3.96
C THR A 43 1.50 -5.73 -4.38
N GLY A 44 2.71 -6.26 -4.16
CA GLY A 44 3.93 -5.58 -4.62
C GLY A 44 3.91 -5.42 -6.14
N GLY A 45 4.35 -4.26 -6.63
CA GLY A 45 4.45 -3.98 -8.05
C GLY A 45 5.36 -5.00 -8.73
N GLN A 46 4.83 -5.70 -9.73
CA GLN A 46 5.60 -6.65 -10.53
C GLN A 46 6.17 -5.92 -11.74
N LYS A 47 7.50 -5.89 -11.86
CA LYS A 47 8.14 -5.44 -13.10
C LYS A 47 7.95 -6.51 -14.18
N GLN A 48 7.69 -6.08 -15.40
CA GLN A 48 7.71 -6.97 -16.57
C GLN A 48 9.15 -7.09 -17.05
N ASP A 49 9.60 -8.30 -17.32
CA ASP A 49 10.88 -8.51 -17.99
C ASP A 49 10.73 -8.13 -19.47
N ILE A 50 11.71 -7.39 -19.98
CA ILE A 50 11.78 -7.02 -21.39
C ILE A 50 12.64 -8.06 -22.08
N ASP A 51 12.06 -8.76 -23.05
CA ASP A 51 12.79 -9.67 -23.93
C ASP A 51 13.62 -8.85 -24.91
N VAL A 52 14.95 -9.03 -24.85
CA VAL A 52 15.92 -8.36 -25.72
C VAL A 52 16.65 -9.37 -26.61
N THR A 53 16.13 -10.58 -26.73
CA THR A 53 16.74 -11.65 -27.51
C THR A 53 16.89 -11.23 -28.97
N THR A 54 18.10 -11.38 -29.50
CA THR A 54 18.42 -11.07 -30.89
C THR A 54 18.77 -12.32 -31.67
N LEU A 55 18.84 -12.24 -33.01
CA LEU A 55 19.25 -13.36 -33.87
C LEU A 55 20.69 -13.83 -33.61
N CYS A 56 21.51 -13.04 -32.92
CA CYS A 56 22.85 -13.41 -32.51
C CYS A 56 22.92 -14.01 -31.09
N SER A 57 21.81 -13.98 -30.34
CA SER A 57 21.75 -14.52 -28.98
C SER A 57 21.72 -16.05 -29.03
N THR A 58 22.51 -16.68 -28.16
CA THR A 58 22.57 -18.15 -28.03
C THR A 58 21.52 -18.71 -27.08
N GLU A 59 20.92 -17.86 -26.24
CA GLU A 59 19.87 -18.16 -25.27
C GLU A 59 18.87 -16.99 -25.20
N GLN A 60 17.75 -17.17 -24.48
CA GLN A 60 16.81 -16.09 -24.21
C GLN A 60 17.44 -15.07 -23.26
N GLU A 61 17.42 -13.80 -23.65
CA GLU A 61 18.02 -12.70 -22.91
C GLU A 61 16.94 -11.73 -22.43
N ASN A 62 16.97 -11.41 -21.14
CA ASN A 62 15.95 -10.62 -20.48
C ASN A 62 16.62 -9.47 -19.73
N ILE A 63 16.07 -8.27 -19.84
CA ILE A 63 16.43 -7.16 -18.95
C ILE A 63 15.24 -6.77 -18.08
N ASN A 64 15.55 -6.21 -16.90
CA ASN A 64 14.52 -5.69 -16.02
C ASN A 64 13.80 -4.51 -16.68
N GLY A 65 12.48 -4.59 -16.79
CA GLY A 65 11.66 -3.44 -17.18
C GLY A 65 11.52 -2.40 -16.08
N LEU A 66 10.73 -1.36 -16.36
CA LEU A 66 10.46 -0.29 -15.40
C LEU A 66 9.74 -0.86 -14.16
N PRO A 67 10.02 -0.32 -12.96
CA PRO A 67 9.32 -0.70 -11.75
C PRO A 67 7.82 -0.33 -11.89
N ALA A 68 6.96 -1.33 -11.73
CA ALA A 68 5.52 -1.11 -11.66
C ALA A 68 5.12 -0.57 -10.28
N GLN A 69 4.02 0.18 -10.23
CA GLN A 69 3.46 0.63 -8.97
C GLN A 69 2.91 -0.57 -8.18
N SER A 70 3.06 -0.52 -6.86
CA SER A 70 2.41 -1.48 -5.95
C SER A 70 0.98 -1.05 -5.68
N GLU A 71 0.12 -2.03 -5.44
CA GLU A 71 -1.29 -1.80 -5.15
C GLU A 71 -1.61 -2.21 -3.72
N ILE A 72 -2.45 -1.41 -3.05
CA ILE A 72 -2.99 -1.73 -1.74
C ILE A 72 -4.52 -1.73 -1.81
N SER A 73 -5.14 -2.77 -1.29
CA SER A 73 -6.59 -2.90 -1.16
C SER A 73 -6.95 -2.99 0.32
N LEU A 74 -7.80 -2.06 0.77
CA LEU A 74 -8.26 -1.98 2.15
C LEU A 74 -9.78 -2.19 2.17
N SER A 75 -10.24 -3.22 2.86
CA SER A 75 -11.67 -3.47 3.04
C SER A 75 -12.08 -3.15 4.47
N GLY A 76 -13.23 -2.49 4.65
CA GLY A 76 -13.62 -1.96 5.95
C GLY A 76 -15.10 -1.61 6.07
N ASN A 77 -15.48 -1.16 7.26
CA ASN A 77 -16.78 -0.56 7.52
C ASN A 77 -16.70 0.97 7.38
N PHE A 78 -17.78 1.57 6.90
CA PHE A 78 -17.91 3.01 6.93
C PHE A 78 -18.24 3.50 8.35
N TYR A 79 -17.44 4.43 8.86
CA TYR A 79 -17.65 5.09 10.14
C TYR A 79 -17.04 6.49 10.07
N LYS A 80 -17.86 7.52 10.31
CA LYS A 80 -17.41 8.90 10.20
C LYS A 80 -16.39 9.23 11.29
N ASN A 81 -15.13 9.37 10.88
CA ASN A 81 -14.02 9.82 11.72
C ASN A 81 -13.04 10.67 10.88
N PRO A 82 -12.12 11.40 11.52
CA PRO A 82 -11.17 12.25 10.79
C PRO A 82 -10.31 11.50 9.76
N ALA A 83 -10.05 10.21 9.98
CA ALA A 83 -9.26 9.38 9.07
C ALA A 83 -10.02 9.00 7.79
N GLN A 84 -11.33 8.72 7.88
CA GLN A 84 -12.19 8.49 6.72
C GLN A 84 -12.52 9.79 5.98
N ASP A 85 -12.59 10.91 6.70
CA ASP A 85 -12.69 12.23 6.07
C ASP A 85 -11.42 12.51 5.22
N ALA A 86 -10.21 12.19 5.73
CA ALA A 86 -8.98 12.29 4.96
C ALA A 86 -8.95 11.37 3.72
N LEU A 87 -9.49 10.15 3.81
CA LEU A 87 -9.64 9.26 2.64
C LEU A 87 -10.56 9.87 1.57
N ARG A 88 -11.61 10.57 1.99
CA ARG A 88 -12.54 11.22 1.05
C ARG A 88 -11.92 12.48 0.45
N ASP A 89 -11.23 13.28 1.25
CA ASP A 89 -10.50 14.44 0.76
C ASP A 89 -9.40 14.05 -0.23
N ALA A 90 -8.74 12.89 -0.03
CA ALA A 90 -7.78 12.34 -0.98
C ALA A 90 -8.44 12.00 -2.33
N TYR A 91 -9.64 11.41 -2.29
CA TYR A 91 -10.42 11.08 -3.48
C TYR A 91 -10.92 12.33 -4.22
N ASP A 92 -11.45 13.32 -3.49
CA ASP A 92 -12.03 14.51 -4.09
C ASP A 92 -10.98 15.46 -4.69
N ASN A 93 -9.73 15.42 -4.19
CA ASN A 93 -8.66 16.33 -4.61
C ASN A 93 -7.55 15.66 -5.45
N ASP A 94 -7.66 14.37 -5.75
CA ASP A 94 -6.64 13.61 -6.51
C ASP A 94 -5.21 13.78 -5.96
N THR A 95 -5.06 13.78 -4.63
CA THR A 95 -3.76 13.99 -3.97
C THR A 95 -3.22 12.73 -3.30
N SER A 96 -1.90 12.61 -3.24
CA SER A 96 -1.22 11.47 -2.61
C SER A 96 -1.16 11.60 -1.10
N TYR A 97 -1.55 10.55 -0.41
CA TYR A 97 -1.47 10.41 1.05
C TYR A 97 -0.54 9.25 1.42
N ALA A 98 0.09 9.34 2.59
CA ALA A 98 0.93 8.27 3.10
C ALA A 98 0.11 7.30 3.94
N PHE A 99 0.36 5.99 3.74
CA PHE A 99 -0.22 4.93 4.56
C PHE A 99 0.87 4.25 5.37
N GLN A 100 0.58 3.99 6.64
CA GLN A 100 1.47 3.25 7.54
C GLN A 100 0.75 2.02 8.06
N VAL A 101 1.38 0.85 7.90
CA VAL A 101 0.90 -0.41 8.46
C VAL A 101 1.90 -0.91 9.49
N ILE A 102 1.46 -1.03 10.74
CA ILE A 102 2.26 -1.49 11.88
C ILE A 102 1.79 -2.89 12.26
N PHE A 103 2.62 -3.90 12.03
CA PHE A 103 2.32 -5.27 12.42
C PHE A 103 2.73 -5.53 13.88
N PRO A 104 1.97 -6.35 14.63
CA PRO A 104 2.42 -6.87 15.90
C PRO A 104 3.57 -7.85 15.68
N SER A 105 4.64 -7.72 16.47
CA SER A 105 5.81 -8.62 16.47
C SER A 105 5.43 -10.06 16.80
#